data_AF-A0A7C4QGL4-F1
#
_entry.id   AF-A0A7C4QGL4-F1
#
_cell.length_a   1.000
_cell.length_b   1.000
_cell.length_c   1.000
_cell.angle_alpha   90.00
_cell.angle_beta   90.00
_cell.angle_gamma   90.00
#
_symmetry.space_group_name_H-M   'P 1'
#
loop_
_entity.id
_entity.type
_entity.pdbx_description
1 polymer ?
#
loop_
_entity_poly.entity_id
_entity_poly.type
_entity_poly.pdbx_seq_one_letter_code
_entity_poly.pdbx_strand_id
1 'polypeptide(L)'
;MGAGPGGAERDLRRRPQAGEGLAMNNLLDIKTPAQAEAGAVKSDYGLDALGLTNLGVVYWNLPVPALYEESVFRREGRVAESGPLVVYTGRHTSRAAADKFIVHEPSSSGHVGWGEYNRPFGAEKFDELWGRLQGFLQGRDLFVQDCYAGADPDYRLPVRLVTELAWHSLFARNMFLRPATADEARAHVPEFTVVCAPSFKGL
;
A
#
# COMPACT_ATOMS: atom_id res chain seq x y z
N MET A 1 -46.35 -20.35 -24.12
CA MET A 1 -45.83 -19.20 -24.89
C MET A 1 -46.17 -17.95 -24.07
N GLY A 2 -45.28 -17.06 -23.65
CA GLY A 2 -43.86 -16.87 -23.88
C GLY A 2 -43.23 -16.17 -22.66
N ALA A 3 -41.90 -16.21 -22.64
CA ALA A 3 -41.01 -15.80 -21.55
C ALA A 3 -41.07 -14.30 -21.23
N GLY A 4 -40.94 -13.95 -19.95
CA GLY A 4 -40.64 -12.58 -19.50
C GLY A 4 -39.20 -12.18 -19.85
N PRO A 5 -38.90 -10.87 -19.95
CA PRO A 5 -37.58 -10.41 -20.37
C PRO A 5 -36.59 -10.57 -19.22
N GLY A 6 -35.86 -11.67 -19.24
CA GLY A 6 -34.55 -11.76 -18.60
C GLY A 6 -33.52 -11.03 -19.46
N GLY A 7 -32.63 -10.27 -18.84
CA GLY A 7 -31.39 -9.85 -19.47
C GLY A 7 -30.98 -8.41 -19.21
N ALA A 8 -30.28 -8.17 -18.11
CA ALA A 8 -29.00 -7.45 -18.11
C ALA A 8 -28.40 -7.41 -16.69
N GLU A 9 -28.35 -8.56 -15.99
CA GLU A 9 -27.45 -8.69 -14.86
C GLU A 9 -26.04 -8.83 -15.45
N ARG A 10 -25.38 -7.70 -15.67
CA ARG A 10 -24.00 -7.67 -16.15
C ARG A 10 -23.17 -8.43 -15.12
N ASP A 11 -22.65 -9.58 -15.54
CA ASP A 11 -21.75 -10.42 -14.78
C ASP A 11 -20.53 -9.60 -14.33
N LEU A 12 -20.65 -8.99 -13.13
CA LEU A 12 -19.60 -8.20 -12.48
C LEU A 12 -18.35 -9.04 -12.16
N ARG A 13 -18.42 -10.36 -12.34
CA ARG A 13 -17.34 -11.33 -12.08
C ARG A 13 -16.32 -11.42 -13.22
N ARG A 14 -16.54 -10.76 -14.36
CA ARG A 14 -15.59 -10.70 -15.49
C ARG A 14 -14.83 -9.38 -15.60
N ARG A 15 -14.64 -8.65 -14.50
CA ARG A 15 -13.74 -7.49 -14.49
C ARG A 15 -12.31 -7.97 -14.22
N PRO A 16 -11.30 -7.46 -14.95
CA PRO A 16 -9.90 -7.80 -14.69
C PRO A 16 -9.57 -7.56 -13.22
N GLN A 17 -8.73 -8.42 -12.65
CA GLN A 17 -8.44 -8.39 -11.22
C GLN A 17 -7.86 -7.03 -10.83
N ALA A 18 -8.23 -6.51 -9.66
CA ALA A 18 -7.51 -5.40 -9.06
C ALA A 18 -6.10 -5.89 -8.69
N GLY A 19 -5.12 -5.58 -9.55
CA GLY A 19 -3.77 -6.17 -9.52
C GLY A 19 -3.34 -6.83 -10.84
N GLU A 20 -4.26 -7.06 -11.79
CA GLU A 20 -3.96 -7.38 -13.20
C GLU A 20 -3.82 -6.12 -14.07
N GLY A 21 -3.66 -4.96 -13.43
CA GLY A 21 -3.01 -3.85 -14.12
C GLY A 21 -1.56 -4.24 -14.28
N LEU A 22 -1.10 -4.45 -15.52
CA LEU A 22 0.33 -4.49 -15.83
C LEU A 22 1.01 -3.45 -14.94
N ALA A 23 1.99 -3.87 -14.15
CA ALA A 23 2.99 -2.93 -13.67
C ALA A 23 3.43 -2.14 -14.90
N MET A 24 3.00 -0.89 -15.00
CA MET A 24 3.38 -0.06 -16.14
C MET A 24 4.84 0.25 -15.92
N ASN A 25 5.72 -0.63 -16.39
CA ASN A 25 7.04 -0.22 -16.77
C ASN A 25 6.82 0.86 -17.80
N ASN A 26 7.10 2.10 -17.40
CA ASN A 26 6.82 3.30 -18.17
C ASN A 26 7.80 3.43 -19.34
N LEU A 27 7.75 2.47 -20.27
CA LEU A 27 8.64 2.35 -21.42
C LEU A 27 8.54 3.55 -22.36
N LEU A 28 7.45 4.33 -22.24
CA LEU A 28 7.13 5.49 -23.05
C LEU A 28 7.40 6.83 -22.33
N ASP A 29 8.00 6.80 -21.12
CA ASP A 29 8.28 8.00 -20.28
C ASP A 29 7.06 8.92 -20.11
N ILE A 30 5.87 8.33 -19.98
CA ILE A 30 4.62 9.05 -19.77
C ILE A 30 4.62 9.59 -18.35
N LYS A 31 4.67 10.90 -18.21
CA LYS A 31 4.60 11.52 -16.89
C LYS A 31 3.23 11.33 -16.25
N THR A 32 3.23 10.92 -14.99
CA THR A 32 1.98 10.81 -14.22
C THR A 32 1.57 12.19 -13.66
N PRO A 33 0.29 12.40 -13.33
CA PRO A 33 -0.21 13.69 -12.86
C PRO A 33 0.56 14.27 -11.66
N ALA A 34 0.92 13.43 -10.68
CA ALA A 34 1.59 13.86 -9.45
C ALA A 34 3.12 13.73 -9.51
N GLN A 35 3.71 13.36 -10.65
CA GLN A 35 5.16 13.13 -10.74
C GLN A 35 5.98 14.38 -10.39
N ALA A 36 5.47 15.58 -10.68
CA ALA A 36 6.14 16.84 -10.36
C ALA A 36 6.25 17.10 -8.84
N GLU A 37 5.35 16.54 -8.04
CA GLU A 37 5.30 16.71 -6.58
C GLU A 37 5.74 15.46 -5.80
N ALA A 38 6.15 14.39 -6.49
CA ALA A 38 6.55 13.12 -5.89
C ALA A 38 7.60 13.27 -4.76
N GLY A 39 8.52 14.23 -4.87
CA GLY A 39 9.55 14.49 -3.85
C GLY A 39 9.29 15.69 -2.95
N ALA A 40 8.14 16.37 -3.08
CA ALA A 40 7.90 17.67 -2.46
C ALA A 40 8.02 17.60 -0.92
N VAL A 41 7.52 16.52 -0.32
CA VAL A 41 7.52 16.28 1.12
C VAL A 41 8.18 14.92 1.44
N LYS A 42 9.36 14.71 0.86
CA LYS A 42 10.20 13.53 1.15
C LYS A 42 10.80 13.61 2.56
N SER A 43 10.72 12.51 3.30
CA SER A 43 11.40 12.32 4.58
C SER A 43 12.92 12.20 4.41
N ASP A 44 13.67 12.74 5.37
CA ASP A 44 15.13 12.61 5.43
C ASP A 44 15.56 11.16 5.69
N TYR A 45 14.70 10.37 6.34
CA TYR A 45 14.90 8.93 6.48
C TYR A 45 14.38 8.23 5.22
N GLY A 46 15.28 7.75 4.37
CA GLY A 46 14.95 7.13 3.07
C GLY A 46 14.40 5.70 3.15
N LEU A 47 14.19 5.09 1.98
CA LEU A 47 13.81 3.67 1.86
C LEU A 47 15.03 2.72 1.81
N ASP A 48 16.25 3.28 1.72
CA ASP A 48 17.50 2.51 1.69
C ASP A 48 17.69 1.66 2.96
N ALA A 49 17.17 2.13 4.10
CA ALA A 49 17.16 1.39 5.36
C ALA A 49 16.32 0.10 5.31
N LEU A 50 15.39 0.01 4.36
CA LEU A 50 14.59 -1.20 4.08
C LEU A 50 15.25 -2.09 3.01
N GLY A 51 16.43 -1.73 2.51
CA GLY A 51 17.09 -2.39 1.37
C GLY A 51 16.35 -2.26 0.04
N LEU A 52 15.39 -1.34 -0.05
CA LEU A 52 14.67 -1.06 -1.29
C LEU A 52 15.54 -0.16 -2.17
N THR A 53 16.02 -0.71 -3.29
CA THR A 53 16.94 -0.04 -4.22
C THR A 53 16.43 -0.12 -5.64
N ASN A 54 16.98 0.71 -6.53
CA ASN A 54 16.62 0.75 -7.94
C ASN A 54 15.10 0.90 -8.16
N LEU A 55 14.45 1.76 -7.37
CA LEU A 55 13.02 2.02 -7.48
C LEU A 55 12.72 2.94 -8.68
N GLY A 56 11.48 2.92 -9.15
CA GLY A 56 10.94 3.94 -10.04
C GLY A 56 10.73 5.28 -9.32
N VAL A 57 9.66 5.99 -9.65
CA VAL A 57 9.29 7.22 -8.94
C VAL A 57 8.73 6.87 -7.57
N VAL A 58 9.30 7.48 -6.52
CA VAL A 58 8.77 7.36 -5.15
C VAL A 58 8.00 8.64 -4.81
N TYR A 59 6.69 8.50 -4.62
CA TYR A 59 5.76 9.57 -4.30
C TYR A 59 5.59 9.69 -2.78
N TRP A 60 6.19 10.71 -2.19
CA TRP A 60 6.22 10.93 -0.76
C TRP A 60 5.09 11.85 -0.30
N ASN A 61 4.33 11.37 0.68
CA ASN A 61 3.38 12.17 1.47
C ASN A 61 2.38 12.97 0.63
N LEU A 62 2.00 12.42 -0.53
CA LEU A 62 1.10 13.10 -1.48
C LEU A 62 -0.21 13.52 -0.80
N PRO A 63 -0.75 14.70 -1.17
CA PRO A 63 -2.03 15.17 -0.69
C PRO A 63 -3.19 14.39 -1.34
N VAL A 64 -4.39 14.56 -0.79
CA VAL A 64 -5.60 13.86 -1.27
C VAL A 64 -5.87 14.09 -2.76
N PRO A 65 -5.83 15.33 -3.31
CA PRO A 65 -6.10 15.54 -4.73
C PRO A 65 -5.16 14.76 -5.65
N ALA A 66 -3.86 14.77 -5.36
CA ALA A 66 -2.86 14.06 -6.14
C ALA A 66 -3.02 12.54 -6.07
N LEU A 67 -3.38 12.01 -4.89
CA LEU A 67 -3.71 10.59 -4.76
C LEU A 67 -4.96 10.20 -5.55
N TYR A 68 -5.97 11.07 -5.61
CA TYR A 68 -7.14 10.87 -6.49
C TYR A 68 -6.74 10.83 -7.96
N GLU A 69 -5.93 11.79 -8.40
CA GLU A 69 -5.46 11.88 -9.79
C GLU A 69 -4.64 10.64 -10.18
N GLU A 70 -3.69 10.23 -9.34
CA GLU A 70 -2.89 9.02 -9.54
C GLU A 70 -3.76 7.76 -9.57
N SER A 71 -4.70 7.61 -8.62
CA SER A 71 -5.60 6.45 -8.60
C SER A 71 -6.47 6.34 -9.85
N VAL A 72 -6.95 7.46 -10.39
CA VAL A 72 -7.74 7.47 -11.63
C VAL A 72 -6.86 7.23 -12.85
N PHE A 73 -5.71 7.90 -12.93
CA PHE A 73 -4.75 7.77 -14.03
C PHE A 73 -4.25 6.32 -14.17
N ARG A 74 -3.90 5.69 -13.05
CA ARG A 74 -3.43 4.29 -12.95
C ARG A 74 -4.56 3.27 -13.05
N ARG A 75 -5.81 3.71 -13.20
CA ARG A 75 -7.01 2.86 -13.28
C ARG A 75 -7.23 1.97 -12.06
N GLU A 76 -6.79 2.44 -10.89
CA GLU A 76 -6.96 1.76 -9.62
C GLU A 76 -8.38 1.94 -9.05
N GLY A 77 -9.04 3.05 -9.42
CA GLY A 77 -10.37 3.40 -8.97
C GLY A 77 -11.10 4.34 -9.93
N ARG A 78 -12.31 4.72 -9.55
CA ARG A 78 -13.15 5.69 -10.28
C ARG A 78 -13.86 6.61 -9.30
N VAL A 79 -13.99 7.87 -9.66
CA VAL A 79 -14.78 8.82 -8.87
C VAL A 79 -16.26 8.58 -9.14
N ALA A 80 -17.04 8.36 -8.08
CA ALA A 80 -18.50 8.24 -8.17
C ALA A 80 -19.18 9.61 -8.09
N GLU A 81 -20.50 9.61 -8.30
CA GLU A 81 -21.32 10.79 -8.04
C GLU A 81 -21.10 11.28 -6.60
N SER A 82 -21.02 12.61 -6.43
CA SER A 82 -20.66 13.29 -5.17
C SER A 82 -19.19 13.19 -4.73
N GLY A 83 -18.30 12.62 -5.56
CA GLY A 83 -16.85 12.72 -5.37
C GLY A 83 -16.10 11.58 -4.65
N PRO A 84 -16.69 10.54 -4.04
CA PRO A 84 -15.89 9.50 -3.40
C PRO A 84 -15.17 8.63 -4.44
N LEU A 85 -13.95 8.21 -4.12
CA LEU A 85 -13.19 7.22 -4.90
C LEU A 85 -13.71 5.80 -4.63
N VAL A 86 -14.23 5.15 -5.67
CA VAL A 86 -14.66 3.75 -5.63
C VAL A 86 -13.56 2.88 -6.21
N VAL A 87 -13.14 1.89 -5.42
CA VAL A 87 -12.11 0.91 -5.77
C VAL A 87 -12.69 -0.50 -5.74
N TYR A 88 -12.00 -1.44 -6.38
CA TYR A 88 -12.32 -2.86 -6.32
C TYR A 88 -11.12 -3.59 -5.72
N THR A 89 -11.33 -4.48 -4.74
CA THR A 89 -10.25 -5.21 -4.05
C THR A 89 -10.01 -6.61 -4.61
N GLY A 90 -10.69 -6.98 -5.69
CA GLY A 90 -10.57 -8.30 -6.31
C GLY A 90 -11.22 -9.40 -5.49
N ARG A 91 -10.54 -10.55 -5.41
CA ARG A 91 -11.02 -11.75 -4.71
C ARG A 91 -11.13 -11.54 -3.20
N HIS A 92 -10.25 -10.74 -2.61
CA HIS A 92 -10.20 -10.52 -1.17
C HIS A 92 -11.03 -9.28 -0.82
N THR A 93 -12.28 -9.51 -0.40
CA THR A 93 -13.20 -8.46 0.03
C THR A 93 -13.22 -8.26 1.54
N SER A 94 -12.42 -9.05 2.27
CA SER A 94 -12.30 -9.03 3.73
C SER A 94 -10.92 -9.52 4.16
N ARG A 95 -10.69 -9.57 5.48
CA ARG A 95 -9.44 -10.05 6.07
C ARG A 95 -9.22 -11.53 5.74
N ALA A 96 -8.03 -11.87 5.28
CA ALA A 96 -7.56 -13.24 5.20
C ALA A 96 -6.92 -13.66 6.53
N ALA A 97 -7.74 -13.91 7.55
CA ALA A 97 -7.25 -14.21 8.90
C ALA A 97 -6.31 -15.43 8.93
N ALA A 98 -6.60 -16.42 8.08
CA ALA A 98 -5.80 -17.63 7.90
C ALA A 98 -4.50 -17.41 7.11
N ASP A 99 -4.15 -16.17 6.75
CA ASP A 99 -2.88 -15.80 6.08
C ASP A 99 -2.06 -14.80 6.92
N LYS A 100 -2.41 -14.62 8.21
CA LYS A 100 -1.59 -13.86 9.17
C LYS A 100 -0.53 -14.75 9.81
N PHE A 101 0.69 -14.25 9.90
CA PHE A 101 1.79 -14.89 10.62
C PHE A 101 2.58 -13.85 11.42
N ILE A 102 3.35 -14.31 12.41
CA ILE A 102 4.26 -13.50 13.20
C ILE A 102 5.63 -14.19 13.17
N VAL A 103 6.69 -13.46 12.85
CA VAL A 103 8.04 -14.01 12.85
C VAL A 103 8.39 -14.48 14.25
N HIS A 104 8.86 -15.72 14.36
CA HIS A 104 9.29 -16.30 15.61
C HIS A 104 10.76 -15.93 15.85
N GLU A 105 10.98 -14.82 16.54
CA GLU A 105 12.30 -14.30 16.93
C GLU A 105 12.48 -14.27 18.45
N PRO A 106 13.73 -14.38 18.96
CA PRO A 106 13.97 -14.44 20.40
C PRO A 106 13.49 -13.20 21.19
N SER A 107 13.57 -12.01 20.58
CA SER A 107 13.25 -10.73 21.21
C SER A 107 11.76 -10.58 21.60
N SER A 108 10.86 -11.21 20.83
CA SER A 108 9.41 -11.07 21.00
C SER A 108 8.72 -12.37 21.38
N SER A 109 9.36 -13.53 21.24
CA SER A 109 8.72 -14.84 21.40
C SER A 109 8.04 -15.08 22.76
N GLY A 110 8.58 -14.50 23.84
CA GLY A 110 7.98 -14.61 25.18
C GLY A 110 6.75 -13.72 25.40
N HIS A 111 6.53 -12.75 24.51
CA HIS A 111 5.45 -11.75 24.61
C HIS A 111 4.28 -12.04 23.66
N VAL A 112 4.43 -13.00 22.75
CA VAL A 112 3.40 -13.36 21.76
C VAL A 112 2.51 -14.48 22.31
N GLY A 113 1.20 -14.26 22.31
CA GLY A 113 0.21 -15.30 22.58
C GLY A 113 0.04 -16.23 21.38
N TRP A 114 0.92 -17.23 21.27
CA TRP A 114 0.94 -18.20 20.16
C TRP A 114 -0.32 -19.06 20.11
N GLY A 115 -0.82 -19.37 18.89
CA GLY A 115 -2.02 -20.19 18.69
C GLY A 115 -2.52 -20.17 17.25
N GLU A 116 -3.79 -20.53 17.05
CA GLU A 116 -4.43 -20.61 15.73
C GLU A 116 -4.34 -19.29 14.94
N TYR A 117 -4.45 -18.14 15.62
CA TYR A 117 -4.44 -16.81 14.99
C TYR A 117 -3.06 -16.15 14.92
N ASN A 118 -2.18 -16.46 15.89
CA ASN A 118 -0.80 -15.96 15.94
C ASN A 118 0.11 -17.13 15.63
N ARG A 119 0.25 -17.44 14.33
CA ARG A 119 1.03 -18.57 13.86
C ARG A 119 2.49 -18.16 13.66
N PRO A 120 3.44 -18.98 14.12
CA PRO A 120 4.86 -18.66 13.95
C PRO A 120 5.26 -18.75 12.47
N PHE A 121 6.12 -17.84 12.06
CA PHE A 121 6.84 -17.87 10.79
C PHE A 121 8.34 -17.92 11.08
N GLY A 122 9.07 -18.79 10.38
CA GLY A 122 10.53 -18.89 10.57
C GLY A 122 11.22 -17.62 10.09
N ALA A 123 12.17 -17.10 10.88
CA ALA A 123 12.92 -15.88 10.53
C ALA A 123 13.62 -16.02 9.16
N GLU A 124 14.30 -17.14 8.90
CA GLU A 124 14.96 -17.39 7.61
C GLU A 124 13.98 -17.38 6.42
N LYS A 125 12.76 -17.90 6.61
CA LYS A 125 11.72 -17.87 5.57
C LYS A 125 11.17 -16.47 5.36
N PHE A 126 11.12 -15.65 6.41
CA PHE A 126 10.77 -14.25 6.29
C PHE A 126 11.84 -13.50 5.50
N ASP A 127 13.12 -13.74 5.78
CA ASP A 127 14.22 -13.10 5.07
C ASP A 127 14.22 -13.46 3.57
N GLU A 128 13.94 -14.71 3.22
CA GLU A 128 13.77 -15.14 1.82
C GLU A 128 12.58 -14.42 1.15
N LEU A 129 11.43 -14.39 1.81
CA LEU A 129 10.23 -13.70 1.33
C LEU A 129 10.50 -12.20 1.13
N TRP A 130 11.20 -11.58 2.09
CA TRP A 130 11.57 -10.18 2.07
C TRP A 130 12.52 -9.88 0.91
N GLY A 131 13.55 -10.70 0.70
CA GLY A 131 14.45 -10.56 -0.44
C GLY A 131 13.73 -10.65 -1.80
N ARG A 132 12.77 -11.57 -1.93
CA ARG A 132 11.92 -11.69 -3.13
C ARG A 132 11.03 -10.45 -3.32
N LEU A 133 10.48 -9.91 -2.24
CA LEU A 133 9.69 -8.69 -2.27
C LEU A 133 10.53 -7.48 -2.68
N GLN A 134 11.74 -7.32 -2.11
CA GLN A 134 12.68 -6.25 -2.50
C GLN A 134 13.00 -6.33 -3.99
N GLY A 135 13.29 -7.54 -4.50
CA GLY A 135 13.50 -7.77 -5.94
C GLY A 135 12.28 -7.43 -6.79
N PHE A 136 11.07 -7.79 -6.33
CA PHE A 136 9.82 -7.47 -7.02
C PHE A 136 9.57 -5.96 -7.16
N LEU A 137 9.98 -5.17 -6.15
CA LEU A 137 9.75 -3.72 -6.13
C LEU A 137 10.78 -2.93 -6.96
N GLN A 138 11.85 -3.55 -7.43
CA GLN A 138 12.80 -2.88 -8.33
C GLN A 138 12.11 -2.41 -9.63
N GLY A 139 12.43 -1.19 -10.05
CA GLY A 139 11.90 -0.52 -11.22
C GLY A 139 10.46 -0.03 -11.08
N ARG A 140 9.80 -0.28 -9.94
CA ARG A 140 8.40 0.10 -9.71
C ARG A 140 8.29 1.45 -9.02
N ASP A 141 7.24 2.17 -9.38
CA ASP A 141 6.79 3.34 -8.64
C ASP A 141 6.21 2.92 -7.29
N LEU A 142 6.49 3.69 -6.24
CA LEU A 142 5.96 3.47 -4.89
C LEU A 142 5.36 4.75 -4.31
N PHE A 143 4.33 4.58 -3.50
CA PHE A 143 3.73 5.63 -2.70
C PHE A 143 4.12 5.45 -1.24
N VAL A 144 4.57 6.53 -0.61
CA VAL A 144 4.95 6.57 0.80
C VAL A 144 4.03 7.53 1.55
N GLN A 145 3.53 7.10 2.71
CA GLN A 145 2.87 7.96 3.68
C GLN A 145 3.52 7.77 5.05
N ASP A 146 4.05 8.86 5.58
CA ASP A 146 4.51 8.99 6.95
C ASP A 146 3.33 9.47 7.81
N CYS A 147 2.99 8.64 8.80
CA CYS A 147 1.81 8.79 9.63
C CYS A 147 2.16 8.57 11.11
N TYR A 148 1.15 8.78 11.96
CA TYR A 148 1.17 8.40 13.36
C TYR A 148 -0.05 7.55 13.72
N ALA A 149 0.16 6.55 14.58
CA ALA A 149 -0.90 5.77 15.21
C ALA A 149 -0.98 6.12 16.70
N GLY A 150 -2.15 6.52 17.19
CA GLY A 150 -2.34 7.07 18.54
C GLY A 150 -2.29 8.60 18.55
N ALA A 151 -3.27 9.23 19.19
CA ALA A 151 -3.46 10.69 19.15
C ALA A 151 -2.63 11.47 20.17
N ASP A 152 -2.20 10.81 21.24
CA ASP A 152 -1.37 11.42 22.27
C ASP A 152 0.08 11.52 21.78
N PRO A 153 0.68 12.73 21.68
CA PRO A 153 2.06 12.91 21.23
C PRO A 153 3.10 12.10 22.02
N ASP A 154 2.84 11.81 23.29
CA ASP A 154 3.76 11.07 24.16
C ASP A 154 3.72 9.55 23.90
N TYR A 155 2.68 9.04 23.25
CA TYR A 155 2.44 7.61 23.01
C TYR A 155 2.22 7.25 21.54
N ARG A 156 2.23 8.25 20.64
CA ARG A 156 2.00 8.01 19.22
C ARG A 156 3.15 7.23 18.60
N LEU A 157 2.82 6.23 17.80
CA LEU A 157 3.79 5.43 17.05
C LEU A 157 4.01 6.05 15.67
N PRO A 158 5.25 6.45 15.30
CA PRO A 158 5.59 6.84 13.93
C PRO A 158 5.51 5.63 12.99
N VAL A 159 4.56 5.66 12.05
CA VAL A 159 4.32 4.58 11.08
C VAL A 159 4.62 5.07 9.68
N ARG A 160 5.37 4.30 8.90
CA ARG A 160 5.54 4.51 7.46
C ARG A 160 4.77 3.45 6.68
N LEU A 161 3.86 3.87 5.81
CA LEU A 161 3.31 3.01 4.76
C LEU A 161 4.15 3.16 3.49
N VAL A 162 4.52 2.04 2.88
CA VAL A 162 5.08 1.95 1.52
C VAL A 162 4.18 1.03 0.70
N THR A 163 3.67 1.49 -0.44
CA THR A 163 2.76 0.68 -1.27
C THR A 163 2.92 0.95 -2.76
N GLU A 164 2.58 -0.03 -3.61
CA GLU A 164 2.60 0.14 -5.07
C GLU A 164 1.36 0.86 -5.62
N LEU A 165 0.29 1.06 -4.82
CA LEU A 165 -0.98 1.64 -5.28
C LEU A 165 -1.29 2.99 -4.62
N ALA A 166 -1.70 3.97 -5.41
CA ALA A 166 -2.06 5.31 -4.93
C ALA A 166 -3.26 5.26 -3.97
N TRP A 167 -4.27 4.43 -4.24
CA TRP A 167 -5.47 4.38 -3.39
C TRP A 167 -5.20 3.75 -2.03
N HIS A 168 -4.23 2.83 -1.92
CA HIS A 168 -3.79 2.30 -0.62
C HIS A 168 -3.06 3.37 0.20
N SER A 169 -2.28 4.23 -0.46
CA SER A 169 -1.68 5.42 0.18
C SER A 169 -2.77 6.38 0.69
N LEU A 170 -3.81 6.64 -0.12
CA LEU A 170 -4.97 7.41 0.31
C LEU A 170 -5.70 6.79 1.49
N PHE A 171 -5.84 5.46 1.51
CA PHE A 171 -6.43 4.74 2.62
C PHE A 171 -5.66 4.98 3.93
N ALA A 172 -4.32 4.82 3.93
CA ALA A 172 -3.53 5.09 5.14
C ALA A 172 -3.61 6.56 5.56
N ARG A 173 -3.60 7.50 4.60
CA ARG A 173 -3.75 8.93 4.88
C ARG A 173 -5.09 9.26 5.58
N ASN A 174 -6.15 8.51 5.29
CA ASN A 174 -7.47 8.68 5.92
C ASN A 174 -7.56 7.99 7.30
N MET A 175 -6.87 6.86 7.48
CA MET A 175 -6.96 6.04 8.69
C MET A 175 -6.03 6.47 9.82
N PHE A 176 -4.87 7.03 9.48
CA PHE A 176 -3.85 7.43 10.45
C PHE A 176 -3.79 8.95 10.62
N LEU A 177 -3.13 9.38 11.68
CA LEU A 177 -2.84 10.80 11.91
C LEU A 177 -1.68 11.22 11.02
N ARG A 178 -1.79 12.43 10.49
CA ARG A 178 -0.81 12.99 9.56
C ARG A 178 0.13 13.92 10.34
N PRO A 179 1.39 14.07 9.90
CA PRO A 179 2.20 15.20 10.31
C PRO A 179 1.43 16.51 10.12
N ALA A 180 1.51 17.41 11.09
CA ALA A 180 0.84 18.70 11.07
C ALA A 180 1.49 19.67 10.08
N THR A 181 2.78 19.49 9.80
CA THR A 181 3.58 20.36 8.93
C THR A 181 4.45 19.57 7.97
N ALA A 182 4.90 20.23 6.89
CA ALA A 182 5.88 19.63 5.98
C ALA A 182 7.22 19.34 6.67
N ASP A 183 7.64 20.17 7.62
CA ASP A 183 8.89 19.97 8.36
C ASP A 183 8.80 18.76 9.29
N GLU A 184 7.66 18.56 9.97
CA GLU A 184 7.42 17.34 10.75
C GLU A 184 7.42 16.09 9.85
N ALA A 185 6.88 16.17 8.64
CA ALA A 185 6.94 15.08 7.68
C ALA A 185 8.37 14.80 7.18
N ARG A 186 9.18 15.85 6.95
CA ARG A 186 10.60 15.70 6.57
C ARG A 186 11.42 15.04 7.66
N ALA A 187 11.23 15.47 8.91
CA ALA A 187 11.90 14.96 10.08
C ALA A 187 11.33 13.63 10.61
N HIS A 188 10.31 13.05 9.95
CA HIS A 188 9.68 11.80 10.39
C HIS A 188 10.67 10.64 10.32
N VAL A 189 10.83 9.94 11.45
CA VAL A 189 11.62 8.71 11.56
C VAL A 189 10.66 7.58 11.94
N PRO A 190 10.44 6.59 11.06
CA PRO A 190 9.49 5.51 11.33
C PRO A 190 10.03 4.52 12.36
N GLU A 191 9.20 4.17 13.33
CA GLU A 191 9.44 3.06 14.28
C GLU A 191 8.75 1.77 13.82
N PHE A 192 7.72 1.90 12.98
CA PHE A 192 7.06 0.77 12.34
C PHE A 192 6.85 1.04 10.86
N THR A 193 7.15 0.06 10.00
CA THR A 193 6.97 0.18 8.56
C THR A 193 6.03 -0.90 8.05
N VAL A 194 5.03 -0.50 7.26
CA VAL A 194 4.12 -1.39 6.55
C VAL A 194 4.46 -1.35 5.07
N VAL A 195 4.88 -2.48 4.51
CA VAL A 195 5.08 -2.64 3.06
C VAL A 195 3.90 -3.40 2.46
N CYS A 196 3.13 -2.74 1.59
CA CYS A 196 1.91 -3.26 0.98
C CYS A 196 2.07 -3.39 -0.53
N ALA A 197 2.34 -4.62 -0.99
CA ALA A 197 2.50 -4.98 -2.40
C ALA A 197 1.44 -6.03 -2.80
N PRO A 198 0.16 -5.66 -2.97
CA PRO A 198 -0.93 -6.59 -3.30
C PRO A 198 -0.73 -7.38 -4.61
N SER A 199 0.08 -6.88 -5.54
CA SER A 199 0.40 -7.55 -6.80
C SER A 199 1.50 -8.61 -6.65
N PHE A 200 2.22 -8.62 -5.53
CA PHE A 200 3.25 -9.61 -5.23
C PHE A 200 2.65 -10.93 -4.75
N LYS A 201 3.12 -12.05 -5.29
CA LYS A 201 2.75 -13.40 -4.85
C LYS A 201 3.92 -14.02 -4.10
N GLY A 202 3.84 -13.97 -2.77
CA GLY A 202 4.92 -14.38 -1.88
C GLY A 202 5.02 -15.89 -1.63
N LEU A 203 3.89 -16.61 -1.71
CA LEU A 203 3.77 -18.05 -1.48
C LEU A 203 3.18 -18.75 -2.71
#